data_AF-R0GSG6-F1
#
_entry.id   AF-R0GSG6-F1
#
_cell.length_a   1.000
_cell.length_b   1.000
_cell.length_c   1.000
_cell.angle_alpha   90.00
_cell.angle_beta   90.00
_cell.angle_gamma   90.00
#
_symmetry.space_group_name_H-M   'P 1'
#
loop_
_entity.id
_entity.type
_entity.pdbx_description
1 polymer ?
#
loop_
_entity_poly.entity_id
_entity_poly.type
_entity_poly.pdbx_seq_one_letter_code
_entity_poly.pdbx_strand_id
1 'polypeptide(L)'
;MLRRIACSSSSLASQTLFFRLFRQIPRSYTSPTTIAFSGRNFSRLSTPTTLRCICSHSSSEIISEHPPFIRVYKDGRIERLAGTETVPASLNPQNDVVSKDVVYSPERNLSARLFLPHKTTQLSASSKLPLLIYFHGGAWIIESPFSPIYHNFLTEVVKSANCLAVSVQYRRAPEDPVPAAYEDAWSAIQWIASHSNGSGQEDWINKYADFDRVYLAGDSAGGNISHHMAMRAGKENLKPRIKGTVIVHPAFWGKDPVDEQDVQDREIRSGVAEVWEKIASPNSVDGVNDPWFNVVGSGSDFSGMGCDKVLVAVAGKDVFVRQGLAYAGKLKKSGWQGTVEVMEEEGEDHCFHLLNPSSENTPKFMKKFVEFISG
;
A
#
# COMPACT_ATOMS: atom_id res chain seq x y z
N MET A 1 26.89 40.07 -36.88
CA MET A 1 27.39 39.66 -35.55
C MET A 1 26.38 38.70 -34.93
N LEU A 2 26.59 37.39 -35.08
CA LEU A 2 25.80 36.36 -34.42
C LEU A 2 26.42 36.06 -33.04
N ARG A 3 25.65 36.23 -31.96
CA ARG A 3 26.03 35.75 -30.62
C ARG A 3 25.47 34.35 -30.40
N ARG A 4 26.36 33.38 -30.19
CA ARG A 4 26.04 32.03 -29.71
C ARG A 4 25.66 32.12 -28.23
N ILE A 5 24.51 31.55 -27.86
CA ILE A 5 24.10 31.28 -26.48
C ILE A 5 24.50 29.83 -26.19
N ALA A 6 25.33 29.64 -25.16
CA ALA A 6 25.71 28.33 -24.66
C ALA A 6 24.64 27.84 -23.68
N CYS A 7 24.09 26.64 -23.91
CA CYS A 7 23.29 25.93 -22.92
C CYS A 7 24.20 25.35 -21.84
N SER A 8 23.99 25.72 -20.58
CA SER A 8 24.62 25.11 -19.42
C SER A 8 23.86 23.85 -18.97
N SER A 9 24.60 22.76 -18.80
CA SER A 9 24.15 21.44 -18.36
C SER A 9 23.93 21.39 -16.84
N SER A 10 22.77 21.83 -16.34
CA SER A 10 22.41 21.78 -14.92
C SER A 10 21.22 20.86 -14.59
N SER A 11 20.83 19.95 -15.49
CA SER A 11 19.64 19.09 -15.33
C SER A 11 19.88 17.73 -14.65
N LEU A 12 21.12 17.25 -14.50
CA LEU A 12 21.40 15.90 -13.98
C LEU A 12 21.56 15.80 -12.46
N ALA A 13 21.83 16.90 -11.75
CA ALA A 13 22.06 16.85 -10.30
C ALA A 13 20.75 16.77 -9.50
N SER A 14 19.67 17.41 -9.97
CA SER A 14 18.45 17.61 -9.17
C SER A 14 17.45 16.45 -9.19
N GLN A 15 17.42 15.68 -10.29
CA GLN A 15 16.64 14.42 -10.36
C GLN A 15 17.03 13.46 -9.21
N THR A 16 18.26 13.54 -8.69
CA THR A 16 18.76 12.62 -7.67
C THR A 16 18.08 12.72 -6.30
N LEU A 17 17.39 13.82 -5.95
CA LEU A 17 16.76 13.96 -4.63
C LEU A 17 15.39 13.26 -4.52
N PHE A 18 14.52 13.42 -5.52
CA PHE A 18 13.28 12.64 -5.63
C PHE A 18 13.58 11.13 -5.78
N PHE A 19 14.65 10.80 -6.52
CA PHE A 19 15.13 9.42 -6.60
C PHE A 19 15.68 8.88 -5.29
N ARG A 20 16.14 9.70 -4.32
CA ARG A 20 16.61 9.20 -3.02
C ARG A 20 15.48 8.62 -2.16
N LEU A 21 14.27 9.18 -2.25
CA LEU A 21 13.09 8.70 -1.52
C LEU A 21 12.69 7.26 -1.89
N PHE A 22 12.97 6.85 -3.13
CA PHE A 22 12.60 5.52 -3.65
C PHE A 22 13.81 4.68 -4.09
N ARG A 23 15.05 5.18 -3.96
CA ARG A 23 16.30 4.47 -4.30
C ARG A 23 16.60 3.27 -3.40
N GLN A 24 15.93 3.21 -2.24
CA GLN A 24 16.11 2.11 -1.29
C GLN A 24 15.33 0.84 -1.70
N ILE A 25 14.51 0.90 -2.76
CA ILE A 25 13.87 -0.31 -3.29
C ILE A 25 14.95 -1.10 -4.08
N PRO A 26 15.28 -2.35 -3.68
CA PRO A 26 16.30 -3.14 -4.36
C PRO A 26 15.95 -3.31 -5.84
N ARG A 27 16.93 -3.10 -6.72
CA ARG A 27 16.80 -3.48 -8.14
C ARG A 27 16.90 -5.00 -8.24
N SER A 28 15.83 -5.66 -8.70
CA SER A 28 15.87 -7.08 -9.05
C SER A 28 16.82 -7.29 -10.24
N TYR A 29 17.91 -8.03 -10.04
CA TYR A 29 18.75 -8.54 -11.13
C TYR A 29 18.13 -9.81 -11.68
N THR A 30 17.60 -9.78 -12.91
CA THR A 30 17.19 -10.99 -13.63
C THR A 30 18.10 -11.23 -14.82
N SER A 31 18.94 -12.26 -14.73
CA SER A 31 19.59 -12.89 -15.89
C SER A 31 18.62 -13.90 -16.52
N PRO A 32 18.40 -13.89 -17.85
CA PRO A 32 17.49 -14.85 -18.48
C PRO A 32 18.18 -16.22 -18.58
N THR A 33 17.68 -17.22 -17.85
CA THR A 33 18.07 -18.62 -18.05
C THR A 33 16.91 -19.36 -18.72
N THR A 34 17.03 -19.61 -20.02
CA THR A 34 16.11 -20.43 -20.80
C THR A 34 16.38 -21.91 -20.52
N ILE A 35 15.42 -22.62 -19.93
CA ILE A 35 15.47 -24.09 -19.78
C ILE A 35 14.68 -24.70 -20.95
N ALA A 36 15.36 -25.45 -21.81
CA ALA A 36 14.77 -26.23 -22.89
C ALA A 36 14.42 -27.64 -22.40
N PHE A 37 13.17 -28.08 -22.62
CA PHE A 37 12.76 -29.48 -22.43
C PHE A 37 12.75 -30.22 -23.77
N SER A 38 13.43 -31.37 -23.82
CA SER A 38 13.48 -32.29 -24.95
C SER A 38 12.24 -33.20 -24.99
N GLY A 39 11.50 -33.20 -26.11
CA GLY A 39 10.40 -34.14 -26.37
C GLY A 39 10.83 -35.41 -27.10
N ARG A 40 10.11 -36.53 -26.87
CA ARG A 40 10.13 -37.74 -27.70
C ARG A 40 8.80 -37.93 -28.44
N ASN A 41 8.96 -38.23 -29.73
CA ASN A 41 8.05 -38.69 -30.81
C ASN A 41 6.64 -39.18 -30.48
N PHE A 42 5.66 -38.70 -31.26
CA PHE A 42 4.64 -39.53 -31.93
C PHE A 42 4.25 -38.94 -33.30
N SER A 43 3.69 -39.81 -34.14
CA SER A 43 3.64 -39.84 -35.60
C SER A 43 2.72 -38.84 -36.34
N ARG A 44 3.08 -38.62 -37.61
CA ARG A 44 2.47 -37.73 -38.63
C ARG A 44 1.00 -38.04 -38.94
N LEU A 45 0.21 -36.97 -39.09
CA LEU A 45 -0.93 -36.87 -40.02
C LEU A 45 -0.91 -35.46 -40.63
N SER A 46 -0.86 -35.41 -41.96
CA SER A 46 -0.64 -34.23 -42.78
C SER A 46 -1.95 -33.56 -43.20
N THR A 47 -2.13 -32.29 -42.83
CA THR A 47 -3.03 -31.33 -43.50
C THR A 47 -2.34 -29.97 -43.58
N PRO A 48 -2.41 -29.23 -44.71
CA PRO A 48 -1.75 -27.93 -44.83
C PRO A 48 -2.65 -26.86 -44.20
N THR A 49 -2.58 -26.72 -42.88
CA THR A 49 -3.13 -25.55 -42.21
C THR A 49 -2.02 -24.52 -42.13
N THR A 50 -2.16 -23.43 -42.88
CA THR A 50 -1.32 -22.24 -42.77
C THR A 50 -1.47 -21.66 -41.36
N LEU A 51 -0.63 -22.13 -40.45
CA LEU A 51 -0.34 -21.46 -39.18
C LEU A 51 0.32 -20.13 -39.53
N ARG A 52 -0.50 -19.08 -39.71
CA ARG A 52 -0.03 -17.71 -39.51
C ARG A 52 0.40 -17.63 -38.06
N CYS A 53 1.70 -17.79 -37.84
CA CYS A 53 2.33 -17.27 -36.64
C CYS A 53 2.05 -15.77 -36.65
N ILE A 54 1.01 -15.35 -35.93
CA ILE A 54 0.85 -13.95 -35.57
C ILE A 54 1.94 -13.73 -34.53
N CYS A 55 3.16 -13.47 -35.02
CA CYS A 55 4.15 -12.75 -34.22
C CYS A 55 3.51 -11.40 -33.94
N SER A 56 2.82 -11.27 -32.81
CA SER A 56 2.52 -9.98 -32.24
C SER A 56 3.87 -9.27 -32.12
N HIS A 57 4.11 -8.29 -32.98
CA HIS A 57 5.27 -7.43 -32.85
C HIS A 57 5.01 -6.60 -31.59
N SER A 58 5.39 -7.11 -30.43
CA SER A 58 5.39 -6.32 -29.20
C SER A 58 6.34 -5.16 -29.44
N SER A 59 5.81 -3.95 -29.44
CA SER A 59 6.64 -2.78 -29.66
C SER A 59 7.50 -2.57 -28.42
N SER A 60 8.81 -2.56 -28.57
CA SER A 60 9.73 -2.17 -27.50
C SER A 60 9.81 -0.65 -27.32
N GLU A 61 9.06 0.12 -28.12
CA GLU A 61 9.01 1.58 -28.05
C GLU A 61 8.34 2.03 -26.75
N ILE A 62 9.11 2.76 -25.93
CA ILE A 62 8.68 3.35 -24.67
C ILE A 62 8.02 4.70 -24.98
N ILE A 63 6.80 4.92 -24.50
CA ILE A 63 6.09 6.20 -24.68
C ILE A 63 6.13 7.07 -23.43
N SER A 64 6.29 6.47 -22.25
CA SER A 64 6.49 7.20 -20.99
C SER A 64 7.30 6.35 -20.02
N GLU A 65 8.12 7.00 -19.20
CA GLU A 65 8.85 6.35 -18.12
C GLU A 65 8.74 7.23 -16.87
N HIS A 66 8.37 6.60 -15.76
CA HIS A 66 8.23 7.25 -14.47
C HIS A 66 9.02 6.43 -13.44
N PRO A 67 10.36 6.49 -13.48
CA PRO A 67 11.15 5.73 -12.55
C PRO A 67 10.98 6.31 -11.14
N PRO A 68 11.07 5.47 -10.09
CA PRO A 68 11.40 4.05 -10.16
C PRO A 68 10.18 3.13 -10.29
N PHE A 69 8.99 3.64 -10.59
CA PHE A 69 7.77 2.85 -10.53
C PHE A 69 7.53 2.04 -11.79
N ILE A 70 7.39 2.72 -12.93
CA ILE A 70 6.86 2.10 -14.15
C ILE A 70 7.49 2.63 -15.43
N ARG A 71 7.32 1.84 -16.48
CA ARG A 71 7.54 2.18 -17.87
C ARG A 71 6.33 1.76 -18.68
N VAL A 72 5.87 2.64 -19.57
CA VAL A 72 4.70 2.45 -20.43
C VAL A 72 5.17 2.31 -21.87
N TYR A 73 4.76 1.22 -22.52
CA TYR A 73 5.10 0.91 -23.90
C TYR A 73 3.97 1.31 -24.85
N LYS A 74 4.31 1.57 -26.12
CA LYS A 74 3.37 1.98 -27.16
C LYS A 74 2.25 0.96 -27.42
N ASP A 75 2.51 -0.31 -27.15
CA ASP A 75 1.53 -1.39 -27.28
C ASP A 75 0.58 -1.50 -26.07
N GLY A 76 0.66 -0.57 -25.12
CA GLY A 76 -0.17 -0.52 -23.91
C GLY A 76 0.38 -1.35 -22.74
N ARG A 77 1.48 -2.08 -22.93
CA ARG A 77 2.12 -2.82 -21.83
C ARG A 77 2.68 -1.86 -20.79
N ILE A 78 2.45 -2.17 -19.52
CA ILE A 78 3.05 -1.50 -18.37
C ILE A 78 4.05 -2.45 -17.74
N GLU A 79 5.30 -2.01 -17.61
CA GLU A 79 6.33 -2.70 -16.85
C GLU A 79 6.51 -1.97 -15.52
N ARG A 80 6.33 -2.69 -14.40
CA ARG A 80 6.71 -2.21 -13.07
C ARG A 80 8.20 -2.47 -12.86
N LEU A 81 8.95 -1.43 -12.51
CA LEU A 81 10.40 -1.45 -12.34
C LEU A 81 10.82 -1.76 -10.89
N ALA A 82 9.85 -1.78 -9.97
CA ALA A 82 10.03 -1.97 -8.54
C ALA A 82 8.81 -2.64 -7.91
N GLY A 83 9.00 -3.29 -6.75
CA GLY A 83 7.90 -3.86 -5.95
C GLY A 83 7.12 -4.98 -6.64
N THR A 84 7.79 -5.76 -7.49
CA THR A 84 7.21 -6.92 -8.21
C THR A 84 7.59 -8.26 -7.61
N GLU A 85 8.56 -8.29 -6.69
CA GLU A 85 8.97 -9.51 -6.00
C GLU A 85 7.81 -10.05 -5.15
N THR A 86 7.67 -11.37 -5.10
CA THR A 86 6.65 -12.04 -4.29
C THR A 86 7.24 -13.24 -3.55
N VAL A 87 6.66 -13.53 -2.39
CA VAL A 87 6.89 -14.77 -1.62
C VAL A 87 5.59 -15.56 -1.53
N PRO A 88 5.63 -16.89 -1.59
CA PRO A 88 4.42 -17.71 -1.43
C PRO A 88 3.93 -17.66 0.01
N ALA A 89 2.61 -17.78 0.19
CA ALA A 89 2.06 -18.05 1.51
C ALA A 89 2.45 -19.46 1.99
N SER A 90 2.45 -19.69 3.30
CA SER A 90 2.84 -20.99 3.86
C SER A 90 2.03 -21.37 5.09
N LEU A 91 1.47 -22.58 5.07
CA LEU A 91 0.88 -23.21 6.26
C LEU A 91 1.95 -23.87 7.14
N ASN A 92 3.20 -23.95 6.69
CA ASN A 92 4.32 -24.28 7.56
C ASN A 92 4.74 -23.00 8.30
N PRO A 93 4.86 -23.05 9.63
CA PRO A 93 5.12 -21.85 10.41
C PRO A 93 6.47 -21.22 10.04
N GLN A 94 6.44 -19.94 9.68
CA GLN A 94 7.59 -19.07 9.54
C GLN A 94 7.53 -18.04 10.67
N ASN A 95 8.55 -18.05 11.54
CA ASN A 95 8.57 -17.21 12.74
C ASN A 95 7.29 -17.31 13.59
N ASP A 96 6.81 -18.54 13.83
CA ASP A 96 5.57 -18.84 14.56
C ASP A 96 4.27 -18.32 13.92
N VAL A 97 4.30 -17.94 12.64
CA VAL A 97 3.13 -17.48 11.88
C VAL A 97 2.90 -18.35 10.67
N VAL A 98 1.64 -18.64 10.37
CA VAL A 98 1.21 -19.27 9.12
C VAL A 98 0.43 -18.27 8.27
N SER A 99 0.50 -18.43 6.96
CA SER A 99 -0.19 -17.56 6.01
C SER A 99 -0.87 -18.34 4.90
N LYS A 100 -1.92 -17.75 4.33
CA LYS A 100 -2.59 -18.25 3.11
C LYS A 100 -3.16 -17.11 2.28
N ASP A 101 -3.26 -17.35 0.98
CA ASP A 101 -3.89 -16.43 0.03
C ASP A 101 -5.34 -16.84 -0.21
N VAL A 102 -6.23 -15.86 -0.28
CA VAL A 102 -7.67 -16.07 -0.50
C VAL A 102 -8.17 -15.12 -1.59
N VAL A 103 -9.07 -15.61 -2.43
CA VAL A 103 -9.81 -14.78 -3.39
C VAL A 103 -11.19 -14.50 -2.80
N TYR A 104 -11.47 -13.26 -2.48
CA TYR A 104 -12.72 -12.88 -1.81
C TYR A 104 -13.78 -12.31 -2.76
N SER A 105 -13.37 -11.91 -3.96
CA SER A 105 -14.26 -11.48 -5.05
C SER A 105 -13.73 -12.07 -6.36
N PRO A 106 -14.13 -13.30 -6.70
CA PRO A 106 -13.71 -13.97 -7.94
C PRO A 106 -14.06 -13.18 -9.20
N GLU A 107 -15.21 -12.50 -9.21
CA GLU A 107 -15.72 -11.71 -10.33
C GLU A 107 -14.88 -10.47 -10.63
N ARG A 108 -14.16 -9.94 -9.64
CA ARG A 108 -13.21 -8.81 -9.80
C ARG A 108 -11.76 -9.25 -9.64
N ASN A 109 -11.51 -10.55 -9.45
CA ASN A 109 -10.20 -11.12 -9.15
C ASN A 109 -9.48 -10.44 -7.96
N LEU A 110 -10.24 -10.09 -6.90
CA LEU A 110 -9.67 -9.47 -5.71
C LEU A 110 -9.31 -10.52 -4.65
N SER A 111 -8.16 -10.33 -4.04
CA SER A 111 -7.56 -11.27 -3.10
C SER A 111 -6.97 -10.60 -1.87
N ALA A 112 -6.63 -11.41 -0.88
CA ALA A 112 -5.92 -10.98 0.30
C ALA A 112 -4.97 -12.08 0.79
N ARG A 113 -3.93 -11.70 1.52
CA ARG A 113 -3.11 -12.64 2.29
C ARG A 113 -3.50 -12.57 3.76
N LEU A 114 -3.85 -13.73 4.33
CA LEU A 114 -4.15 -13.87 5.74
C LEU A 114 -2.91 -14.36 6.48
N PHE A 115 -2.74 -13.90 7.72
CA PHE A 115 -1.65 -14.29 8.62
C PHE A 115 -2.23 -14.62 9.99
N LEU A 116 -1.81 -15.74 10.57
CA LEU A 116 -2.33 -16.24 11.84
C LEU A 116 -1.19 -16.80 12.71
N PRO A 117 -1.15 -16.54 14.04
CA PRO A 117 -0.19 -17.18 14.92
C PRO A 117 -0.38 -18.70 14.89
N HIS A 118 0.70 -19.45 14.66
CA HIS A 118 0.66 -20.90 14.50
C HIS A 118 0.07 -21.60 15.73
N LYS A 119 0.39 -21.12 16.94
CA LYS A 119 -0.19 -21.63 18.20
C LYS A 119 -1.72 -21.59 18.20
N THR A 120 -2.35 -20.61 17.53
CA THR A 120 -3.81 -20.48 17.45
C THR A 120 -4.44 -21.61 16.64
N THR A 121 -3.75 -22.14 15.63
CA THR A 121 -4.23 -23.28 14.85
C THR A 121 -4.28 -24.59 15.65
N GLN A 122 -3.61 -24.64 16.80
CA GLN A 122 -3.52 -25.81 17.68
C GLN A 122 -4.49 -25.73 18.87
N LEU A 123 -5.09 -24.56 19.12
CA LEU A 123 -5.99 -24.32 20.25
C LEU A 123 -7.46 -24.51 19.85
N SER A 124 -8.32 -24.81 20.83
CA SER A 124 -9.78 -24.79 20.62
C SER A 124 -10.23 -23.37 20.23
N ALA A 125 -11.23 -23.28 19.35
CA ALA A 125 -11.75 -22.03 18.76
C ALA A 125 -12.39 -21.02 19.76
N SER A 126 -12.15 -21.17 21.06
CA SER A 126 -12.66 -20.29 22.12
C SER A 126 -11.90 -18.97 22.27
N SER A 127 -10.65 -18.88 21.77
CA SER A 127 -9.84 -17.65 21.86
C SER A 127 -9.92 -16.81 20.59
N LYS A 128 -10.69 -15.71 20.64
CA LYS A 128 -10.73 -14.70 19.57
C LYS A 128 -9.55 -13.73 19.64
N LEU A 129 -9.03 -13.32 18.48
CA LEU A 129 -7.86 -12.46 18.31
C LEU A 129 -8.28 -11.10 17.75
N PRO A 130 -7.60 -9.99 18.10
CA PRO A 130 -7.73 -8.74 17.35
C PRO A 130 -7.59 -8.97 15.84
N LEU A 131 -8.38 -8.27 15.05
CA LEU A 131 -8.38 -8.37 13.59
C LEU A 131 -7.72 -7.13 13.00
N LEU A 132 -6.58 -7.30 12.33
CA LEU A 132 -5.88 -6.24 11.61
C LEU A 132 -6.17 -6.33 10.11
N ILE A 133 -6.72 -5.28 9.52
CA ILE A 133 -6.88 -5.13 8.07
C ILE A 133 -5.78 -4.17 7.59
N TYR A 134 -4.85 -4.67 6.79
CA TYR A 134 -3.67 -3.93 6.35
C TYR A 134 -3.76 -3.57 4.87
N PHE A 135 -3.44 -2.31 4.55
CA PHE A 135 -3.30 -1.80 3.18
C PHE A 135 -1.84 -1.43 2.95
N HIS A 136 -1.20 -2.03 1.95
CA HIS A 136 0.20 -1.76 1.64
C HIS A 136 0.41 -0.36 1.05
N GLY A 137 1.61 0.19 1.19
CA GLY A 137 2.06 1.39 0.49
C GLY A 137 2.48 1.13 -0.96
N GLY A 138 3.39 1.96 -1.49
CA GLY A 138 3.86 1.84 -2.88
C GLY A 138 3.19 2.79 -3.86
N ALA A 139 2.81 3.98 -3.40
CA ALA A 139 2.26 5.07 -4.21
C ALA A 139 1.08 4.67 -5.11
N TRP A 140 0.23 3.73 -4.66
CA TRP A 140 -0.88 3.12 -5.42
C TRP A 140 -0.45 2.35 -6.69
N ILE A 141 0.84 2.21 -6.96
CA ILE A 141 1.38 1.74 -8.25
C ILE A 141 2.13 0.41 -8.11
N ILE A 142 2.96 0.27 -7.08
CA ILE A 142 3.85 -0.88 -6.86
C ILE A 142 3.48 -1.65 -5.59
N GLU A 143 4.20 -2.75 -5.35
CA GLU A 143 4.05 -3.62 -4.18
C GLU A 143 2.74 -4.42 -4.16
N SER A 144 2.64 -5.33 -3.20
CA SER A 144 1.49 -6.21 -2.97
C SER A 144 1.55 -6.80 -1.55
N PRO A 145 0.45 -7.40 -1.04
CA PRO A 145 0.50 -8.26 0.15
C PRO A 145 1.47 -9.44 0.04
N PHE A 146 1.86 -9.78 -1.19
CA PHE A 146 2.74 -10.90 -1.49
C PHE A 146 4.21 -10.50 -1.48
N SER A 147 4.52 -9.20 -1.43
CA SER A 147 5.87 -8.69 -1.41
C SER A 147 6.64 -9.11 -0.16
N PRO A 148 7.94 -9.43 -0.26
CA PRO A 148 8.77 -9.80 0.89
C PRO A 148 8.72 -8.78 2.03
N ILE A 149 8.76 -7.47 1.73
CA ILE A 149 8.82 -6.44 2.77
C ILE A 149 7.52 -6.39 3.60
N TYR A 150 6.36 -6.48 2.96
CA TYR A 150 5.06 -6.49 3.64
C TYR A 150 4.78 -7.83 4.31
N HIS A 151 5.17 -8.94 3.68
CA HIS A 151 5.03 -10.27 4.26
C HIS A 151 5.83 -10.40 5.57
N ASN A 152 7.09 -9.95 5.56
CA ASN A 152 7.95 -10.00 6.75
C ASN A 152 7.42 -9.08 7.85
N PHE A 153 7.05 -7.85 7.51
CA PHE A 153 6.47 -6.91 8.47
C PHE A 153 5.22 -7.46 9.14
N LEU A 154 4.25 -7.95 8.37
CA LEU A 154 3.01 -8.50 8.93
C LEU A 154 3.22 -9.81 9.70
N THR A 155 4.23 -10.60 9.34
CA THR A 155 4.65 -11.76 10.14
C THR A 155 5.11 -11.32 11.53
N GLU A 156 5.98 -10.31 11.63
CA GLU A 156 6.42 -9.78 12.94
C GLU A 156 5.27 -9.14 13.74
N VAL A 157 4.39 -8.38 13.08
CA VAL A 157 3.20 -7.78 13.71
C VAL A 157 2.28 -8.86 14.27
N VAL A 158 1.95 -9.88 13.48
CA VAL A 158 1.05 -10.96 13.91
C VAL A 158 1.61 -11.76 15.06
N LYS A 159 2.92 -12.06 15.02
CA LYS A 159 3.61 -12.71 16.13
C LYS A 159 3.54 -11.88 17.41
N SER A 160 3.87 -10.59 17.30
CA SER A 160 4.05 -9.71 18.46
C SER A 160 2.73 -9.24 19.07
N ALA A 161 1.75 -8.87 18.24
CA ALA A 161 0.44 -8.41 18.67
C ALA A 161 -0.54 -9.55 18.95
N ASN A 162 -0.19 -10.79 18.59
CA ASN A 162 -1.05 -11.96 18.69
C ASN A 162 -2.43 -11.70 18.04
N CYS A 163 -2.41 -11.22 16.79
CA CYS A 163 -3.60 -10.84 16.03
C CYS A 163 -3.78 -11.70 14.78
N LEU A 164 -4.99 -11.74 14.23
CA LEU A 164 -5.22 -12.21 12.85
C LEU A 164 -5.06 -11.00 11.93
N ALA A 165 -4.21 -11.09 10.90
CA ALA A 165 -4.06 -10.02 9.92
C ALA A 165 -4.60 -10.43 8.54
N VAL A 166 -5.25 -9.49 7.85
CA VAL A 166 -5.73 -9.59 6.47
C VAL A 166 -5.06 -8.46 5.68
N SER A 167 -4.10 -8.81 4.82
CA SER A 167 -3.40 -7.86 3.96
C SER A 167 -4.06 -7.82 2.59
N VAL A 168 -4.64 -6.69 2.24
CA VAL A 168 -5.54 -6.55 1.08
C VAL A 168 -4.78 -6.29 -0.20
N GLN A 169 -5.03 -7.09 -1.24
CA GLN A 169 -4.54 -6.81 -2.59
C GLN A 169 -5.57 -5.92 -3.28
N TYR A 170 -5.31 -4.61 -3.28
CA TYR A 170 -6.08 -3.65 -4.06
C TYR A 170 -5.49 -3.54 -5.48
N ARG A 171 -6.32 -3.17 -6.46
CA ARG A 171 -5.87 -2.91 -7.84
C ARG A 171 -5.04 -1.64 -7.90
N ARG A 172 -4.04 -1.63 -8.78
CA ARG A 172 -2.99 -0.61 -8.80
C ARG A 172 -3.04 0.20 -10.09
N ALA A 173 -2.67 1.45 -9.96
CA ALA A 173 -2.41 2.32 -11.09
C ALA A 173 -1.17 1.84 -11.88
N PRO A 174 -1.07 2.20 -13.17
CA PRO A 174 -2.06 2.94 -13.96
C PRO A 174 -3.11 2.04 -14.66
N GLU A 175 -3.05 0.72 -14.54
CA GLU A 175 -4.07 -0.19 -15.09
C GLU A 175 -5.45 0.09 -14.49
N ASP A 176 -5.49 0.30 -13.18
CA ASP A 176 -6.69 0.64 -12.41
C ASP A 176 -6.38 1.89 -11.56
N PRO A 177 -6.52 3.10 -12.11
CA PRO A 177 -6.24 4.33 -11.38
C PRO A 177 -7.23 4.55 -10.23
N VAL A 178 -6.89 5.48 -9.34
CA VAL A 178 -7.80 6.02 -8.32
C VAL A 178 -9.13 6.41 -9.00
N PRO A 179 -10.29 5.96 -8.46
CA PRO A 179 -10.50 5.45 -7.11
C PRO A 179 -10.50 3.91 -6.92
N ALA A 180 -10.04 3.11 -7.89
CA ALA A 180 -10.15 1.65 -7.83
C ALA A 180 -9.61 1.02 -6.53
N ALA A 181 -8.45 1.48 -6.05
CA ALA A 181 -7.85 0.98 -4.81
C ALA A 181 -8.76 1.19 -3.57
N TYR A 182 -9.50 2.29 -3.51
CA TYR A 182 -10.42 2.59 -2.41
C TYR A 182 -11.71 1.77 -2.50
N GLU A 183 -12.19 1.48 -3.71
CA GLU A 183 -13.32 0.59 -3.93
C GLU A 183 -13.00 -0.85 -3.51
N ASP A 184 -11.79 -1.32 -3.85
CA ASP A 184 -11.33 -2.66 -3.49
C ASP A 184 -11.09 -2.77 -1.98
N ALA A 185 -10.47 -1.75 -1.37
CA ALA A 185 -10.31 -1.69 0.08
C ALA A 185 -11.65 -1.76 0.82
N TRP A 186 -12.66 -1.02 0.32
CA TRP A 186 -14.00 -1.08 0.91
C TRP A 186 -14.66 -2.43 0.69
N SER A 187 -14.54 -3.01 -0.50
CA SER A 187 -15.05 -4.35 -0.80
C SER A 187 -14.43 -5.41 0.12
N ALA A 188 -13.13 -5.32 0.41
CA ALA A 188 -12.46 -6.20 1.37
C ALA A 188 -13.02 -6.05 2.79
N ILE A 189 -13.23 -4.80 3.25
CA ILE A 189 -13.82 -4.53 4.56
C ILE A 189 -15.24 -5.10 4.66
N GLN A 190 -16.07 -4.93 3.63
CA GLN A 190 -17.43 -5.49 3.59
C GLN A 190 -17.40 -7.02 3.59
N TRP A 191 -16.50 -7.62 2.82
CA TRP A 191 -16.31 -9.07 2.82
C TRP A 191 -15.90 -9.56 4.21
N ILE A 192 -14.93 -8.92 4.87
CA ILE A 192 -14.50 -9.26 6.24
C ILE A 192 -15.68 -9.12 7.22
N ALA A 193 -16.42 -8.02 7.16
CA ALA A 193 -17.58 -7.76 8.02
C ALA A 193 -18.69 -8.83 7.88
N SER A 194 -18.84 -9.44 6.70
CA SER A 194 -19.81 -10.52 6.47
C SER A 194 -19.54 -11.80 7.28
N HIS A 195 -18.35 -11.93 7.88
CA HIS A 195 -17.96 -13.05 8.75
C HIS A 195 -18.31 -12.79 10.23
N SER A 196 -18.87 -11.63 10.57
CA SER A 196 -19.10 -11.21 11.97
C SER A 196 -20.02 -12.11 12.78
N ASN A 197 -20.88 -12.88 12.12
CA ASN A 197 -21.75 -13.89 12.73
C ASN A 197 -21.13 -15.31 12.73
N GLY A 198 -19.88 -15.46 12.28
CA GLY A 198 -19.18 -16.74 12.18
C GLY A 198 -19.59 -17.62 11.00
N SER A 199 -20.36 -17.11 10.03
CA SER A 199 -20.87 -17.88 8.89
C SER A 199 -20.39 -17.37 7.52
N GLY A 200 -19.31 -16.59 7.47
CA GLY A 200 -18.75 -16.15 6.19
C GLY A 200 -17.99 -17.25 5.47
N GLN A 201 -17.39 -16.94 4.33
CA GLN A 201 -16.76 -17.94 3.45
C GLN A 201 -15.34 -18.35 3.92
N GLU A 202 -14.70 -17.53 4.76
CA GLU A 202 -13.32 -17.75 5.22
C GLU A 202 -13.26 -18.16 6.69
N ASP A 203 -12.93 -19.44 6.88
CA ASP A 203 -12.83 -20.13 8.16
C ASP A 203 -11.95 -19.45 9.20
N TRP A 204 -10.79 -18.90 8.82
CA TRP A 204 -9.89 -18.25 9.78
C TRP A 204 -10.53 -17.01 10.40
N ILE A 205 -11.26 -16.23 9.58
CA ILE A 205 -11.98 -15.05 10.07
C ILE A 205 -13.14 -15.50 10.96
N ASN A 206 -13.97 -16.46 10.50
CA ASN A 206 -15.09 -16.99 11.29
C ASN A 206 -14.64 -17.51 12.66
N LYS A 207 -13.55 -18.28 12.69
CA LYS A 207 -13.09 -18.99 13.90
C LYS A 207 -12.33 -18.07 14.82
N TYR A 208 -11.43 -17.23 14.31
CA TYR A 208 -10.43 -16.55 15.14
C TYR A 208 -10.58 -15.03 15.24
N ALA A 209 -11.35 -14.37 14.38
CA ALA A 209 -11.49 -12.91 14.47
C ALA A 209 -12.36 -12.46 15.66
N ASP A 210 -11.87 -11.48 16.39
CA ASP A 210 -12.62 -10.69 17.36
C ASP A 210 -13.13 -9.40 16.69
N PHE A 211 -14.43 -9.38 16.42
CA PHE A 211 -15.07 -8.26 15.74
C PHE A 211 -15.37 -7.05 16.63
N ASP A 212 -15.10 -7.14 17.93
CA ASP A 212 -15.07 -5.97 18.83
C ASP A 212 -13.71 -5.26 18.81
N ARG A 213 -12.69 -5.89 18.21
CA ARG A 213 -11.30 -5.40 18.12
C ARG A 213 -10.78 -5.42 16.67
N VAL A 214 -11.51 -4.76 15.77
CA VAL A 214 -11.11 -4.58 14.36
C VAL A 214 -10.25 -3.34 14.18
N TYR A 215 -9.11 -3.46 13.53
CA TYR A 215 -8.16 -2.39 13.28
C TYR A 215 -7.92 -2.22 11.79
N LEU A 216 -7.82 -0.98 11.34
CA LEU A 216 -7.29 -0.64 10.01
C LEU A 216 -5.85 -0.16 10.16
N ALA A 217 -4.97 -0.51 9.24
CA ALA A 217 -3.64 0.06 9.19
C ALA A 217 -3.09 0.10 7.77
N GLY A 218 -2.14 1.00 7.56
CA GLY A 218 -1.34 1.02 6.35
C GLY A 218 -0.28 2.10 6.39
N ASP A 219 0.67 1.98 5.48
CA ASP A 219 1.76 2.93 5.29
C ASP A 219 1.65 3.66 3.96
N SER A 220 2.13 4.91 3.88
CA SER A 220 2.17 5.65 2.62
C SER A 220 0.78 5.76 1.96
N ALA A 221 0.61 5.27 0.73
CA ALA A 221 -0.67 5.12 0.05
C ALA A 221 -1.68 4.28 0.87
N GLY A 222 -1.23 3.23 1.55
CA GLY A 222 -2.06 2.41 2.43
C GLY A 222 -2.50 3.15 3.70
N GLY A 223 -1.67 4.05 4.21
CA GLY A 223 -2.04 4.97 5.30
C GLY A 223 -3.13 5.94 4.87
N ASN A 224 -3.05 6.43 3.63
CA ASN A 224 -4.09 7.23 3.01
C ASN A 224 -5.40 6.42 2.81
N ILE A 225 -5.33 5.21 2.25
CA ILE A 225 -6.48 4.30 2.12
C ILE A 225 -7.13 4.06 3.50
N SER A 226 -6.34 3.80 4.53
CA SER A 226 -6.81 3.56 5.90
C SER A 226 -7.64 4.73 6.43
N HIS A 227 -7.20 5.98 6.20
CA HIS A 227 -7.96 7.17 6.54
C HIS A 227 -9.33 7.20 5.86
N HIS A 228 -9.37 7.04 4.54
CA HIS A 228 -10.62 7.10 3.78
C HIS A 228 -11.57 5.96 4.14
N MET A 229 -11.04 4.76 4.41
CA MET A 229 -11.85 3.63 4.86
C MET A 229 -12.45 3.86 6.24
N ALA A 230 -11.71 4.47 7.17
CA ALA A 230 -12.22 4.82 8.49
C ALA A 230 -13.30 5.92 8.41
N MET A 231 -13.12 6.93 7.56
CA MET A 231 -14.15 7.96 7.29
C MET A 231 -15.40 7.34 6.66
N ARG A 232 -15.23 6.46 5.67
CA ARG A 232 -16.33 5.76 5.01
C ARG A 232 -17.07 4.82 5.98
N ALA A 233 -16.35 4.15 6.87
CA ALA A 233 -16.95 3.31 7.92
C ALA A 233 -17.88 4.10 8.84
N GLY A 234 -17.52 5.33 9.20
CA GLY A 234 -18.39 6.21 10.00
C GLY A 234 -19.61 6.68 9.19
N LYS A 235 -19.38 7.16 7.96
CA LYS A 235 -20.45 7.63 7.07
C LYS A 235 -21.49 6.55 6.74
N GLU A 236 -21.05 5.32 6.47
CA GLU A 236 -21.93 4.20 6.11
C GLU A 236 -22.38 3.38 7.35
N ASN A 237 -22.04 3.81 8.57
CA ASN A 237 -22.38 3.13 9.82
C ASN A 237 -21.98 1.64 9.82
N LEU A 238 -20.76 1.34 9.38
CA LEU A 238 -20.25 -0.03 9.25
C LEU A 238 -20.45 -0.84 10.54
N LYS A 239 -20.91 -2.08 10.38
CA LYS A 239 -20.93 -3.10 11.42
C LYS A 239 -20.15 -4.31 10.92
N PRO A 240 -19.21 -4.86 11.72
CA PRO A 240 -18.76 -4.39 13.04
C PRO A 240 -17.99 -3.06 12.99
N ARG A 241 -17.87 -2.38 14.14
CA ARG A 241 -17.17 -1.08 14.21
C ARG A 241 -15.66 -1.27 14.13
N ILE A 242 -14.98 -0.27 13.57
CA ILE A 242 -13.52 -0.20 13.63
C ILE A 242 -13.12 0.30 15.02
N LYS A 243 -12.29 -0.46 15.73
CA LYS A 243 -11.76 -0.08 17.04
C LYS A 243 -10.70 1.00 16.92
N GLY A 244 -9.79 0.88 15.96
CA GLY A 244 -8.78 1.90 15.73
C GLY A 244 -8.14 1.86 14.36
N THR A 245 -7.44 2.94 14.03
CA THR A 245 -6.76 3.10 12.73
C THR A 245 -5.32 3.54 12.93
N VAL A 246 -4.36 2.81 12.37
CA VAL A 246 -2.93 3.19 12.36
C VAL A 246 -2.57 3.76 10.99
N ILE A 247 -2.15 5.01 10.97
CA ILE A 247 -1.82 5.77 9.76
C ILE A 247 -0.32 6.03 9.79
N VAL A 248 0.43 5.27 9.01
CA VAL A 248 1.90 5.32 9.01
C VAL A 248 2.38 6.10 7.79
N HIS A 249 3.18 7.14 8.01
CA HIS A 249 3.80 7.95 6.95
C HIS A 249 2.83 8.28 5.79
N PRO A 250 1.63 8.80 6.08
CA PRO A 250 0.55 8.81 5.09
C PRO A 250 0.89 9.68 3.88
N ALA A 251 0.59 9.17 2.68
CA ALA A 251 0.69 9.94 1.45
C ALA A 251 -0.47 10.95 1.35
N PHE A 252 -0.42 12.00 2.18
CA PHE A 252 -1.31 13.16 2.12
C PHE A 252 -0.56 14.32 1.49
N TRP A 253 -1.23 15.06 0.61
CA TRP A 253 -0.58 16.12 -0.14
C TRP A 253 -1.57 17.14 -0.66
N GLY A 254 -1.21 18.42 -0.61
CA GLY A 254 -1.97 19.49 -1.24
C GLY A 254 -1.08 20.31 -2.18
N LYS A 255 -1.69 21.13 -3.02
CA LYS A 255 -0.93 22.04 -3.90
C LYS A 255 0.01 22.95 -3.10
N ASP A 256 -0.53 23.60 -2.09
CA ASP A 256 0.19 24.54 -1.24
C ASP A 256 0.77 23.84 0.00
N PRO A 257 1.96 24.24 0.48
CA PRO A 257 2.52 23.73 1.73
C PRO A 257 1.59 24.00 2.91
N VAL A 258 1.49 23.07 3.88
CA VAL A 258 0.63 23.26 5.06
C VAL A 258 1.16 24.30 6.04
N ASP A 259 2.47 24.50 6.07
CA ASP A 259 3.16 25.52 6.85
C ASP A 259 4.55 25.81 6.24
N GLU A 260 5.32 26.68 6.88
CA GLU A 260 6.66 27.10 6.45
C GLU A 260 7.71 25.97 6.55
N GLN A 261 7.45 24.94 7.37
CA GLN A 261 8.33 23.78 7.57
C GLN A 261 8.06 22.66 6.58
N ASP A 262 6.91 22.69 5.90
CA ASP A 262 6.57 21.76 4.82
C ASP A 262 7.47 22.00 3.60
N VAL A 263 7.50 21.03 2.70
CA VAL A 263 8.38 21.05 1.51
C VAL A 263 8.09 22.29 0.67
N GLN A 264 9.02 23.25 0.65
CA GLN A 264 8.94 24.47 -0.16
C GLN A 264 9.56 24.29 -1.56
N ASP A 265 10.44 23.32 -1.71
CA ASP A 265 11.16 23.08 -2.97
C ASP A 265 10.20 22.70 -4.10
N ARG A 266 10.15 23.53 -5.14
CA ARG A 266 9.17 23.36 -6.23
C ARG A 266 9.38 22.08 -7.01
N GLU A 267 10.63 21.63 -7.18
CA GLU A 267 10.93 20.43 -7.96
C GLU A 267 10.48 19.18 -7.21
N ILE A 268 10.74 19.11 -5.90
CA ILE A 268 10.23 18.02 -5.05
C ILE A 268 8.70 18.00 -5.07
N ARG A 269 8.05 19.16 -4.90
CA ARG A 269 6.59 19.24 -4.91
C ARG A 269 6.00 18.81 -6.26
N SER A 270 6.59 19.27 -7.37
CA SER A 270 6.17 18.88 -8.71
C SER A 270 6.39 17.39 -8.99
N GLY A 271 7.44 16.77 -8.43
CA GLY A 271 7.66 15.33 -8.55
C GLY A 271 6.57 14.49 -7.87
N VAL A 272 6.15 14.88 -6.66
CA VAL A 272 5.01 14.25 -5.96
C VAL A 272 3.71 14.45 -6.74
N ALA A 273 3.48 15.67 -7.25
CA ALA A 273 2.32 15.98 -8.07
C ALA A 273 2.28 15.15 -9.35
N GLU A 274 3.42 14.97 -10.03
CA GLU A 274 3.51 14.19 -11.26
C GLU A 274 3.13 12.72 -11.06
N VAL A 275 3.57 12.09 -9.98
CA VAL A 275 3.19 10.70 -9.66
C VAL A 275 1.68 10.57 -9.47
N TRP A 276 1.07 11.53 -8.76
CA TRP A 276 -0.37 11.54 -8.57
C TRP A 276 -1.13 11.82 -9.87
N GLU A 277 -0.82 12.93 -10.53
CA GLU A 277 -1.58 13.45 -11.67
C GLU A 277 -1.35 12.70 -12.97
N LYS A 278 -0.24 11.98 -13.14
CA LYS A 278 0.04 11.24 -14.38
C LYS A 278 -0.13 9.73 -14.25
N ILE A 279 -0.10 9.20 -13.03
CA ILE A 279 -0.07 7.75 -12.82
C ILE A 279 -1.18 7.30 -11.88
N ALA A 280 -1.18 7.76 -10.62
CA ALA A 280 -2.11 7.26 -9.61
C ALA A 280 -3.56 7.67 -9.88
N SER A 281 -3.79 8.93 -10.27
CA SER A 281 -5.11 9.52 -10.52
C SER A 281 -5.09 10.42 -11.78
N PRO A 282 -4.77 9.89 -12.98
CA PRO A 282 -4.69 10.66 -14.22
C PRO A 282 -6.02 11.27 -14.68
N ASN A 283 -7.13 10.79 -14.12
CA ASN A 283 -8.48 11.29 -14.41
C ASN A 283 -8.94 12.34 -13.39
N SER A 284 -8.11 12.72 -12.41
CA SER A 284 -8.46 13.73 -11.43
C SER A 284 -8.59 15.10 -12.10
N VAL A 285 -9.71 15.78 -11.86
CA VAL A 285 -9.94 17.16 -12.34
C VAL A 285 -9.27 18.22 -11.46
N ASP A 286 -9.00 17.87 -10.20
CA ASP A 286 -8.43 18.77 -9.19
C ASP A 286 -6.91 18.53 -8.98
N GLY A 287 -6.34 17.56 -9.70
CA GLY A 287 -4.93 17.19 -9.62
C GLY A 287 -4.54 16.85 -8.18
N VAL A 288 -3.45 17.45 -7.66
CA VAL A 288 -3.06 17.28 -6.26
C VAL A 288 -4.04 17.84 -5.22
N ASN A 289 -5.03 18.64 -5.61
CA ASN A 289 -6.09 19.10 -4.70
C ASN A 289 -7.28 18.13 -4.63
N ASP A 290 -7.23 17.01 -5.35
CA ASP A 290 -8.20 15.93 -5.23
C ASP A 290 -8.39 15.51 -3.76
N PRO A 291 -9.63 15.42 -3.24
CA PRO A 291 -9.89 14.99 -1.86
C PRO A 291 -9.30 13.63 -1.48
N TRP A 292 -9.02 12.75 -2.46
CA TRP A 292 -8.30 11.50 -2.20
C TRP A 292 -6.87 11.75 -1.73
N PHE A 293 -6.21 12.81 -2.20
CA PHE A 293 -4.82 13.12 -1.87
C PHE A 293 -4.69 14.29 -0.88
N ASN A 294 -5.44 15.37 -1.10
CA ASN A 294 -5.49 16.56 -0.25
C ASN A 294 -6.41 16.39 0.96
N VAL A 295 -6.03 15.46 1.81
CA VAL A 295 -6.79 15.10 3.01
C VAL A 295 -6.84 16.26 4.02
N VAL A 296 -5.81 17.08 4.13
CA VAL A 296 -5.73 18.18 5.12
C VAL A 296 -6.40 19.47 4.64
N GLY A 297 -6.73 19.57 3.34
CA GLY A 297 -7.30 20.76 2.70
C GLY A 297 -8.50 21.37 3.43
N SER A 298 -8.76 22.67 3.23
CA SER A 298 -9.72 23.46 4.02
C SER A 298 -11.14 22.87 4.10
N GLY A 299 -11.59 22.15 3.07
CA GLY A 299 -12.92 21.52 3.01
C GLY A 299 -13.06 20.20 3.77
N SER A 300 -11.98 19.60 4.30
CA SER A 300 -12.07 18.29 4.93
C SER A 300 -12.73 18.34 6.31
N ASP A 301 -13.72 17.47 6.52
CA ASP A 301 -14.39 17.23 7.80
C ASP A 301 -14.03 15.83 8.31
N PHE A 302 -13.49 15.76 9.53
CA PHE A 302 -13.12 14.50 10.18
C PHE A 302 -14.04 14.13 11.35
N SER A 303 -15.10 14.90 11.61
CA SER A 303 -16.02 14.66 12.72
C SER A 303 -16.70 13.29 12.65
N GLY A 304 -16.94 12.80 11.43
CA GLY A 304 -17.56 11.50 11.14
C GLY A 304 -16.60 10.30 11.08
N MET A 305 -15.39 10.40 11.64
CA MET A 305 -14.44 9.28 11.67
C MET A 305 -15.04 8.05 12.39
N GLY A 306 -15.04 6.90 11.72
CA GLY A 306 -15.74 5.68 12.15
C GLY A 306 -14.97 4.75 13.10
N CYS A 307 -13.96 5.26 13.81
CA CYS A 307 -13.19 4.48 14.78
C CYS A 307 -13.08 5.18 16.15
N ASP A 308 -12.58 4.48 17.17
CA ASP A 308 -12.47 5.02 18.54
C ASP A 308 -11.10 5.70 18.79
N LYS A 309 -10.04 5.20 18.15
CA LYS A 309 -8.66 5.68 18.34
C LYS A 309 -7.87 5.71 17.03
N VAL A 310 -7.00 6.69 16.87
CA VAL A 310 -6.09 6.83 15.72
C VAL A 310 -4.66 7.01 16.20
N LEU A 311 -3.73 6.22 15.63
CA LEU A 311 -2.30 6.44 15.76
C LEU A 311 -1.79 7.02 14.44
N VAL A 312 -1.15 8.18 14.49
CA VAL A 312 -0.44 8.79 13.36
C VAL A 312 1.05 8.66 13.61
N ALA A 313 1.75 7.88 12.80
CA ALA A 313 3.20 7.74 12.85
C ALA A 313 3.83 8.50 11.67
N VAL A 314 4.81 9.35 11.93
CA VAL A 314 5.48 10.19 10.93
C VAL A 314 7.00 10.09 11.08
N ALA A 315 7.73 10.07 9.95
CA ALA A 315 9.19 10.04 9.98
C ALA A 315 9.76 11.43 9.71
N GLY A 316 10.72 11.89 10.53
CA GLY A 316 11.15 13.29 10.55
C GLY A 316 11.79 13.82 9.26
N LYS A 317 12.30 12.95 8.37
CA LYS A 317 12.84 13.32 7.05
C LYS A 317 11.89 13.04 5.89
N ASP A 318 10.71 12.51 6.18
CA ASP A 318 9.71 12.21 5.16
C ASP A 318 9.15 13.49 4.52
N VAL A 319 8.99 13.51 3.20
CA VAL A 319 8.33 14.60 2.48
C VAL A 319 6.88 14.80 2.94
N PHE A 320 6.23 13.76 3.47
CA PHE A 320 4.86 13.81 3.96
C PHE A 320 4.74 14.16 5.45
N VAL A 321 5.86 14.34 6.19
CA VAL A 321 5.85 14.52 7.66
C VAL A 321 4.94 15.64 8.11
N ARG A 322 5.02 16.81 7.46
CA ARG A 322 4.23 17.99 7.84
C ARG A 322 2.76 17.82 7.54
N GLN A 323 2.42 17.16 6.43
CA GLN A 323 1.05 16.81 6.08
C GLN A 323 0.45 15.83 7.11
N GLY A 324 1.21 14.82 7.54
CA GLY A 324 0.80 13.88 8.60
C GLY A 324 0.59 14.57 9.97
N LEU A 325 1.49 15.47 10.37
CA LEU A 325 1.34 16.25 11.61
C LEU A 325 0.14 17.21 11.54
N ALA A 326 -0.06 17.88 10.40
CA ALA A 326 -1.20 18.76 10.18
C ALA A 326 -2.53 17.98 10.19
N TYR A 327 -2.55 16.77 9.61
CA TYR A 327 -3.67 15.84 9.71
C TYR A 327 -4.02 15.51 11.16
N ALA A 328 -3.03 15.12 11.98
CA ALA A 328 -3.26 14.81 13.39
C ALA A 328 -3.79 16.03 14.16
N GLY A 329 -3.25 17.21 13.90
CA GLY A 329 -3.71 18.47 14.49
C GLY A 329 -5.14 18.82 14.09
N LYS A 330 -5.51 18.58 12.82
CA LYS A 330 -6.86 18.81 12.30
C LYS A 330 -7.87 17.80 12.87
N LEU A 331 -7.50 16.53 12.97
CA LEU A 331 -8.33 15.49 13.58
C LEU A 331 -8.64 15.80 15.05
N LYS A 332 -7.65 16.27 15.83
CA LYS A 332 -7.89 16.72 17.21
C LYS A 332 -8.86 17.90 17.33
N LYS A 333 -8.99 18.72 16.28
CA LYS A 333 -9.85 19.92 16.23
C LYS A 333 -11.18 19.70 15.52
N SER A 334 -11.43 18.52 14.94
CA SER A 334 -12.58 18.27 14.07
C SER A 334 -13.90 18.05 14.82
N GLY A 335 -13.87 17.96 16.15
CA GLY A 335 -15.03 17.55 16.95
C GLY A 335 -15.28 16.04 16.98
N TRP A 336 -14.44 15.23 16.32
CA TRP A 336 -14.42 13.78 16.54
C TRP A 336 -14.10 13.45 18.00
N GLN A 337 -14.81 12.47 18.57
CA GLN A 337 -14.79 12.16 20.00
C GLN A 337 -13.76 11.08 20.39
N GLY A 338 -12.98 10.58 19.43
CA GLY A 338 -11.96 9.57 19.68
C GLY A 338 -10.61 10.16 20.12
N THR A 339 -9.62 9.29 20.31
CA THR A 339 -8.27 9.68 20.72
C THR A 339 -7.29 9.70 19.55
N VAL A 340 -6.40 10.69 19.52
CA VAL A 340 -5.31 10.79 18.54
C VAL A 340 -3.97 10.68 19.26
N GLU A 341 -3.22 9.64 18.94
CA GLU A 341 -1.82 9.46 19.34
C GLU A 341 -0.92 9.83 18.16
N VAL A 342 0.19 10.51 18.44
CA VAL A 342 1.18 10.88 17.42
C VAL A 342 2.53 10.30 17.85
N MET A 343 3.19 9.63 16.93
CA MET A 343 4.57 9.19 17.06
C MET A 343 5.37 9.85 15.93
N GLU A 344 6.49 10.49 16.29
CA GLU A 344 7.43 11.06 15.33
C GLU A 344 8.80 10.44 15.57
N GLU A 345 9.33 9.78 14.54
CA GLU A 345 10.69 9.23 14.55
C GLU A 345 11.64 10.20 13.87
N GLU A 346 12.26 11.05 14.68
CA GLU A 346 13.28 11.99 14.22
C GLU A 346 14.42 11.26 13.49
N GLY A 347 14.84 11.80 12.36
CA GLY A 347 15.98 11.29 11.61
C GLY A 347 15.68 10.11 10.68
N GLU A 348 14.46 9.59 10.66
CA GLU A 348 14.05 8.51 9.75
C GLU A 348 13.47 9.03 8.43
N ASP A 349 13.62 8.23 7.38
CA ASP A 349 13.03 8.45 6.05
C ASP A 349 11.68 7.74 5.89
N HIS A 350 10.98 8.03 4.78
CA HIS A 350 9.70 7.42 4.45
C HIS A 350 9.74 5.87 4.51
N CYS A 351 8.78 5.29 5.22
CA CYS A 351 8.62 3.84 5.43
C CYS A 351 9.88 3.11 5.96
N PHE A 352 10.71 3.78 6.77
CA PHE A 352 11.92 3.18 7.36
C PHE A 352 11.68 1.84 8.07
N HIS A 353 10.51 1.63 8.69
CA HIS A 353 10.15 0.37 9.35
C HIS A 353 10.12 -0.84 8.40
N LEU A 354 9.96 -0.61 7.09
CA LEU A 354 10.04 -1.63 6.04
C LEU A 354 11.41 -1.63 5.36
N LEU A 355 11.95 -0.44 5.07
CA LEU A 355 13.11 -0.25 4.19
C LEU A 355 14.45 -0.28 4.94
N ASN A 356 14.44 0.00 6.24
CA ASN A 356 15.59 0.02 7.13
C ASN A 356 15.30 -0.73 8.44
N PRO A 357 15.14 -2.07 8.38
CA PRO A 357 14.87 -2.87 9.58
C PRO A 357 16.00 -2.80 10.63
N SER A 358 17.20 -2.35 10.24
CA SER A 358 18.34 -2.13 11.13
C SER A 358 18.33 -0.80 11.90
N SER A 359 17.39 0.10 11.62
CA SER A 359 17.27 1.35 12.39
C SER A 359 16.98 1.08 13.87
N GLU A 360 17.61 1.86 14.76
CA GLU A 360 17.32 1.87 16.20
C GLU A 360 15.89 2.34 16.53
N ASN A 361 15.23 3.03 15.61
CA ASN A 361 13.84 3.47 15.75
C ASN A 361 12.83 2.40 15.30
N THR A 362 13.22 1.42 14.47
CA THR A 362 12.32 0.36 14.00
C THR A 362 11.71 -0.44 15.17
N PRO A 363 12.48 -0.87 16.18
CA PRO A 363 11.90 -1.52 17.36
C PRO A 363 10.94 -0.63 18.15
N LYS A 364 11.18 0.69 18.21
CA LYS A 364 10.30 1.64 18.91
C LYS A 364 8.95 1.77 18.19
N PHE A 365 8.99 1.94 16.87
CA PHE A 365 7.81 1.94 16.01
C PHE A 365 7.02 0.63 16.17
N MET A 366 7.69 -0.51 16.02
CA MET A 366 7.08 -1.83 16.15
C MET A 366 6.39 -2.02 17.50
N LYS A 367 7.05 -1.62 18.60
CA LYS A 367 6.47 -1.67 19.94
C LYS A 367 5.19 -0.84 20.00
N LYS A 368 5.21 0.41 19.50
CA LYS A 368 4.04 1.29 19.53
C LYS A 368 2.88 0.76 18.69
N PHE A 369 3.18 0.26 17.49
CA PHE A 369 2.21 -0.36 16.60
C PHE A 369 1.53 -1.55 17.28
N VAL A 370 2.33 -2.45 17.87
CA VAL A 370 1.84 -3.65 18.57
C VAL A 370 0.97 -3.28 19.77
N GLU A 371 1.43 -2.36 20.63
CA GLU A 371 0.66 -1.88 21.79
C GLU A 371 -0.69 -1.30 21.37
N PHE A 372 -0.75 -0.58 20.24
CA PHE A 372 -1.99 0.00 19.73
C PHE A 372 -3.02 -1.06 19.30
N ILE A 373 -2.57 -2.15 18.66
CA ILE A 373 -3.42 -3.26 18.20
C ILE A 373 -3.85 -4.17 19.36
N SER A 374 -2.94 -4.43 20.30
CA SER A 374 -3.20 -5.34 21.42
C SER A 374 -4.03 -4.72 22.55
N GLY A 375 -3.98 -3.39 22.71
CA GLY A 375 -4.64 -2.65 23.80
C GLY A 375 -6.02 -2.08 23.47
#